data_AF-A0A0U5B7G0-F1
#
_entry.id   AF-A0A0U5B7G0-F1
#
_cell.length_a   1.000
_cell.length_b   1.000
_cell.length_c   1.000
_cell.angle_alpha   90.00
_cell.angle_beta   90.00
_cell.angle_gamma   90.00
#
_symmetry.space_group_name_H-M   'P 1'
#
loop_
_entity.id
_entity.type
_entity.pdbx_description
1 polymer ?
#
loop_
_entity_poly.entity_id
_entity_poly.type
_entity_poly.pdbx_seq_one_letter_code
_entity_poly.pdbx_strand_id
1 'polypeptide(L)'
;MPDESPHARERLRARYLDLQNQARRQKRGTQELLTMYIVERWLSRMSRSPYAADFILKGGMLLASFGTRRPTVDADALARNMASDQETVARRVAEIAAIEDPDDGVEFLPDTVTTAVIRDDALYSGVRVTMTAQLATAQVKLRLDINFGDPVTPAPRTVELPSLLPDAPPIRILGYPIETVLAEKLATAIELGRANTRVRDFADIHLLTGTQALQCGELRDALTATATFRGTTLIPLAQATEGLAVLRDSTYVAYRKGLGEAGASLPERFSDTVAAVADFVDPALDGLDAEAVWSPAERSWSTAPGAPSEPTEPATGRAEL
;
A
#
# COMPACT_ATOMS: atom_id res chain seq x y z
N MET A 1 -31.41 9.92 -24.66
CA MET A 1 -30.59 8.70 -24.59
C MET A 1 -29.66 8.76 -25.79
N PRO A 2 -28.36 9.03 -25.62
CA PRO A 2 -27.44 8.88 -26.74
C PRO A 2 -27.40 7.39 -27.08
N ASP A 3 -27.61 7.08 -28.36
CA ASP A 3 -27.63 5.72 -28.89
C ASP A 3 -26.23 5.11 -28.77
N GLU A 4 -26.03 4.25 -27.77
CA GLU A 4 -24.79 3.50 -27.63
C GLU A 4 -24.62 2.57 -28.84
N SER A 5 -23.63 2.89 -29.68
CA SER A 5 -23.17 2.06 -30.80
C SER A 5 -23.09 0.57 -30.41
N PRO A 6 -23.59 -0.37 -31.25
CA PRO A 6 -23.52 -1.81 -30.99
C PRO A 6 -22.11 -2.31 -30.61
N HIS A 7 -21.07 -1.68 -31.18
CA HIS A 7 -19.68 -2.02 -30.90
C HIS A 7 -19.25 -1.62 -29.48
N ALA A 8 -19.81 -0.56 -28.90
CA ALA A 8 -19.53 -0.17 -27.51
C ALA A 8 -20.09 -1.22 -26.54
N ARG A 9 -21.34 -1.63 -26.72
CA ARG A 9 -21.99 -2.65 -25.87
C ARG A 9 -21.29 -4.01 -25.93
N GLU A 10 -20.77 -4.38 -27.11
CA GLU A 10 -20.00 -5.61 -27.30
C GLU A 10 -18.67 -5.59 -26.52
N ARG A 11 -17.96 -4.45 -26.52
CA ARG A 11 -16.73 -4.25 -25.74
C ARG A 11 -16.98 -4.27 -24.23
N LEU A 12 -18.02 -3.59 -23.75
CA LEU A 12 -18.42 -3.60 -22.33
C LEU A 12 -18.62 -5.04 -21.83
N ARG A 13 -19.32 -5.84 -22.63
CA ARG A 13 -19.60 -7.24 -22.32
C ARG A 13 -18.34 -8.10 -22.34
N ALA A 14 -17.42 -7.86 -23.28
CA ALA A 14 -16.16 -8.59 -23.35
C ALA A 14 -15.32 -8.42 -22.07
N ARG A 15 -15.12 -7.17 -21.61
CA ARG A 15 -14.35 -6.88 -20.38
C ARG A 15 -14.95 -7.52 -19.14
N TYR A 16 -16.27 -7.46 -19.01
CA TYR A 16 -16.98 -8.14 -17.93
C TYR A 16 -16.76 -9.66 -17.95
N LEU A 17 -16.82 -10.29 -19.12
CA LEU A 17 -16.59 -11.74 -19.27
C LEU A 17 -15.15 -12.13 -18.98
N ASP A 18 -14.17 -11.32 -19.40
CA ASP A 18 -12.75 -11.55 -19.10
C ASP A 18 -12.50 -11.56 -17.58
N LEU A 19 -13.04 -10.58 -16.87
CA LEU A 19 -12.96 -10.51 -15.40
C LEU A 19 -13.67 -11.69 -14.73
N GLN A 20 -14.84 -12.11 -15.24
CA GLN A 20 -15.54 -13.28 -14.73
C GLN A 20 -14.73 -14.57 -14.94
N ASN A 21 -14.11 -14.73 -16.11
CA ASN A 21 -13.26 -15.87 -16.43
C ASN A 21 -12.00 -15.87 -15.56
N GLN A 22 -11.41 -14.70 -15.34
CA GLN A 22 -10.25 -14.55 -14.46
C GLN A 22 -10.61 -14.85 -13.00
N ALA A 23 -11.76 -14.38 -12.50
CA ALA A 23 -12.24 -14.70 -11.15
C ALA A 23 -12.34 -16.21 -10.95
N ARG A 24 -12.94 -16.92 -11.91
CA ARG A 24 -13.05 -18.39 -11.89
C ARG A 24 -11.69 -19.08 -11.89
N ARG A 25 -10.76 -18.65 -12.75
CA ARG A 25 -9.40 -19.20 -12.80
C ARG A 25 -8.64 -19.00 -11.49
N GLN A 26 -8.79 -17.83 -10.88
CA GLN A 26 -8.17 -17.48 -9.61
C GLN A 26 -8.94 -17.99 -8.38
N LYS A 27 -10.09 -18.66 -8.57
CA LYS A 27 -11.01 -19.09 -7.49
C LYS A 27 -11.41 -17.93 -6.54
N ARG A 28 -11.59 -16.73 -7.10
CA ARG A 28 -11.99 -15.50 -6.39
C ARG A 28 -13.43 -15.11 -6.71
N GLY A 29 -14.00 -14.23 -5.89
CA GLY A 29 -15.33 -13.68 -6.14
C GLY A 29 -15.32 -12.73 -7.35
N THR A 30 -16.27 -12.87 -8.27
CA THR A 30 -16.38 -11.95 -9.42
C THR A 30 -16.53 -10.50 -8.97
N GLN A 31 -17.35 -10.23 -7.94
CA GLN A 31 -17.58 -8.87 -7.43
C GLN A 31 -16.29 -8.20 -6.94
N GLU A 32 -15.39 -8.98 -6.36
CA GLU A 32 -14.11 -8.51 -5.87
C GLU A 32 -13.21 -8.05 -7.02
N LEU A 33 -13.09 -8.85 -8.09
CA LEU A 33 -12.34 -8.45 -9.28
C LEU A 33 -12.97 -7.26 -10.00
N LEU A 34 -14.30 -7.20 -10.08
CA LEU A 34 -15.00 -6.03 -10.64
C LEU A 34 -14.66 -4.77 -9.84
N THR A 35 -14.69 -4.84 -8.51
CA THR A 35 -14.36 -3.69 -7.64
C THR A 35 -12.92 -3.24 -7.84
N MET A 36 -11.97 -4.17 -7.83
CA MET A 36 -10.56 -3.84 -8.09
C MET A 36 -10.35 -3.26 -9.49
N TYR A 37 -11.07 -3.76 -10.49
CA TYR A 37 -10.99 -3.25 -11.86
C TYR A 37 -11.51 -1.82 -11.96
N ILE A 38 -12.63 -1.49 -11.33
CA ILE A 38 -13.14 -0.12 -11.28
C ILE A 38 -12.12 0.84 -10.64
N VAL A 39 -11.51 0.45 -9.53
CA VAL A 39 -10.45 1.24 -8.89
C VAL A 39 -9.24 1.40 -9.82
N GLU A 40 -8.78 0.31 -10.44
CA GLU A 40 -7.67 0.33 -11.38
C GLU A 40 -7.93 1.24 -12.59
N ARG A 41 -9.14 1.21 -13.14
CA ARG A 41 -9.53 2.05 -14.28
C ARG A 41 -9.65 3.53 -13.91
N TRP A 42 -10.04 3.84 -12.68
CA TRP A 42 -9.96 5.21 -12.17
C TRP A 42 -8.49 5.66 -12.00
N LEU A 43 -7.62 4.81 -11.44
CA LEU A 43 -6.18 5.10 -11.31
C LEU A 43 -5.50 5.28 -12.68
N SER A 44 -5.91 4.52 -13.70
CA SER A 44 -5.46 4.70 -15.09
C SER A 44 -5.83 6.08 -15.66
N ARG A 45 -7.03 6.59 -15.35
CA ARG A 45 -7.43 7.96 -15.73
C ARG A 45 -6.64 9.00 -14.92
N MET A 46 -6.46 8.79 -13.62
CA MET A 46 -5.69 9.68 -12.73
C MET A 46 -4.26 9.86 -13.23
N SER A 47 -3.59 8.76 -13.62
CA SER A 47 -2.20 8.78 -14.09
C SER A 47 -1.99 9.55 -15.40
N ARG A 48 -3.04 9.65 -16.23
CA ARG A 48 -3.03 10.39 -17.51
C ARG A 48 -3.64 11.79 -17.39
N SER A 49 -4.15 12.14 -16.21
CA SER A 49 -4.78 13.43 -15.96
C SER A 49 -3.74 14.54 -15.70
N PRO A 50 -4.12 15.82 -15.83
CA PRO A 50 -3.30 16.95 -15.36
C PRO A 50 -2.98 16.90 -13.85
N TYR A 51 -3.65 16.02 -13.11
CA TYR A 51 -3.59 15.90 -11.66
C TYR A 51 -2.76 14.70 -11.19
N ALA A 52 -2.08 14.00 -12.11
CA ALA A 52 -1.28 12.81 -11.79
C ALA A 52 -0.23 13.08 -10.69
N ALA A 53 0.32 14.29 -10.65
CA ALA A 53 1.29 14.70 -9.64
C ALA A 53 0.64 15.10 -8.30
N ASP A 54 -0.67 15.26 -8.21
CA ASP A 54 -1.39 15.70 -7.01
C ASP A 54 -1.80 14.53 -6.11
N PHE A 55 -1.71 13.30 -6.59
CA PHE A 55 -2.06 12.09 -5.84
C PHE A 55 -0.85 11.16 -5.71
N ILE A 56 -0.69 10.59 -4.52
CA ILE A 56 0.30 9.55 -4.23
C ILE A 56 -0.46 8.33 -3.70
N LEU A 57 -0.41 7.22 -4.42
CA LEU A 57 -1.10 6.00 -4.02
C LEU A 57 -0.48 5.41 -2.75
N LYS A 58 -1.34 4.96 -1.82
CA LYS A 58 -0.99 4.22 -0.62
C LYS A 58 -1.93 3.02 -0.43
N GLY A 59 -1.84 2.40 0.74
CA GLY A 59 -2.78 1.36 1.15
C GLY A 59 -2.74 0.08 0.32
N GLY A 60 -3.88 -0.63 0.26
CA GLY A 60 -3.93 -2.02 -0.23
C GLY A 60 -3.68 -2.17 -1.74
N MET A 61 -4.04 -1.18 -2.55
CA MET A 61 -3.81 -1.22 -4.01
C MET A 61 -2.34 -1.09 -4.36
N LEU A 62 -1.59 -0.29 -3.60
CA LEU A 62 -0.16 -0.09 -3.79
C LEU A 62 0.63 -1.40 -3.66
N LEU A 63 0.22 -2.31 -2.77
CA LEU A 63 0.96 -3.54 -2.49
C LEU A 63 1.19 -4.43 -3.73
N ALA A 64 0.36 -4.28 -4.76
CA ALA A 64 0.55 -4.96 -6.04
C ALA A 64 1.85 -4.55 -6.76
N SER A 65 2.35 -3.31 -6.60
CA SER A 65 3.64 -2.89 -7.18
C SER A 65 4.84 -3.53 -6.48
N PHE A 66 4.66 -4.07 -5.27
CA PHE A 66 5.67 -4.80 -4.50
C PHE A 66 5.48 -6.31 -4.59
N GLY A 67 4.75 -6.80 -5.60
CA GLY A 67 4.49 -8.24 -5.80
C GLY A 67 3.51 -8.87 -4.81
N THR A 68 2.92 -8.09 -3.89
CA THR A 68 2.00 -8.60 -2.85
C THR A 68 0.57 -8.17 -3.14
N ARG A 69 0.02 -8.60 -4.30
CA ARG A 69 -1.38 -8.30 -4.62
C ARG A 69 -2.30 -9.07 -3.69
N ARG A 70 -3.24 -8.35 -3.06
CA ARG A 70 -4.33 -8.94 -2.31
C ARG A 70 -5.68 -8.34 -2.69
N PRO A 71 -6.79 -8.98 -2.31
CA PRO A 71 -8.12 -8.39 -2.39
C PRO A 71 -8.14 -7.02 -1.68
N THR A 72 -8.63 -6.00 -2.38
CA THR A 72 -8.78 -4.63 -1.88
C THR A 72 -10.02 -4.02 -2.54
N VAL A 73 -10.83 -3.30 -1.77
CA VAL A 73 -12.13 -2.78 -2.21
C VAL A 73 -12.14 -1.25 -2.40
N ASP A 74 -11.07 -0.59 -1.93
CA ASP A 74 -10.86 0.84 -1.91
C ASP A 74 -9.47 1.17 -2.45
N ALA A 75 -9.28 2.40 -2.94
CA ALA A 75 -7.94 2.96 -3.08
C ALA A 75 -7.74 4.06 -2.04
N ASP A 76 -6.62 3.97 -1.35
CA ASP A 76 -6.15 5.02 -0.46
C ASP A 76 -5.13 5.88 -1.22
N ALA A 77 -5.26 7.20 -1.16
CA ALA A 77 -4.27 8.10 -1.74
C ALA A 77 -4.00 9.27 -0.79
N LEU A 78 -2.75 9.73 -0.77
CA LEU A 78 -2.38 11.02 -0.22
C LEU A 78 -2.53 12.07 -1.31
N ALA A 79 -3.33 13.08 -1.05
CA ALA A 79 -3.47 14.26 -1.89
C ALA A 79 -2.49 15.37 -1.47
N ARG A 80 -1.97 16.07 -2.48
CA ARG A 80 -1.17 17.31 -2.33
C ARG A 80 -1.61 18.33 -3.37
N ASN A 81 -1.26 19.60 -3.17
CA ASN A 81 -1.62 20.72 -4.05
C ASN A 81 -3.14 20.91 -4.28
N MET A 82 -3.99 20.39 -3.40
CA MET A 82 -5.43 20.64 -3.42
C MET A 82 -5.94 20.92 -2.00
N ALA A 83 -7.02 21.68 -1.91
CA ALA A 83 -7.72 21.88 -0.65
C ALA A 83 -8.39 20.58 -0.18
N SER A 84 -8.38 20.35 1.13
CA SER A 84 -8.92 19.13 1.75
C SER A 84 -10.43 19.18 1.99
N ASP A 85 -11.13 20.19 1.46
CA ASP A 85 -12.58 20.28 1.58
C ASP A 85 -13.27 19.27 0.65
N GLN A 86 -14.42 18.78 1.09
CA GLN A 86 -15.16 17.73 0.39
C GLN A 86 -15.56 18.11 -1.04
N GLU A 87 -15.89 19.39 -1.29
CA GLU A 87 -16.33 19.86 -2.59
C GLU A 87 -15.18 19.83 -3.61
N THR A 88 -14.01 20.35 -3.22
CA THR A 88 -12.79 20.31 -4.04
C THR A 88 -12.40 18.88 -4.37
N VAL A 89 -12.40 17.98 -3.38
CA VAL A 89 -12.05 16.58 -3.58
C VAL A 89 -13.06 15.87 -4.48
N ALA A 90 -14.36 16.06 -4.26
CA ALA A 90 -15.41 15.47 -5.08
C ALA A 90 -15.28 15.88 -6.55
N ARG A 91 -15.13 17.19 -6.80
CA ARG A 91 -14.93 17.74 -8.15
C ARG A 91 -13.70 17.13 -8.81
N ARG A 92 -12.57 17.06 -8.10
CA ARG A 92 -11.31 16.51 -8.63
C ARG A 92 -11.46 15.03 -9.02
N VAL A 93 -12.11 14.23 -8.17
CA VAL A 93 -12.35 12.81 -8.47
C VAL A 93 -13.30 12.64 -9.66
N ALA A 94 -14.35 13.45 -9.75
CA ALA A 94 -15.31 13.46 -10.84
C ALA A 94 -14.67 13.87 -12.19
N GLU A 95 -13.82 14.89 -12.20
CA GLU A 95 -13.08 15.33 -13.40
C GLU A 95 -12.15 14.23 -13.92
N ILE A 96 -11.44 13.53 -13.03
CA ILE A 96 -10.60 12.38 -13.40
C ILE A 96 -11.46 11.26 -13.98
N ALA A 97 -12.60 10.97 -13.34
CA ALA A 97 -13.51 9.92 -13.78
C ALA A 97 -14.12 10.18 -15.16
N ALA A 98 -14.30 11.46 -15.53
CA ALA A 98 -14.85 11.89 -16.81
C ALA A 98 -13.86 11.77 -17.99
N ILE A 99 -12.59 11.45 -17.73
CA ILE A 99 -11.60 11.20 -18.80
C ILE A 99 -12.02 9.93 -19.56
N GLU A 100 -12.19 10.04 -20.87
CA GLU A 100 -12.58 8.93 -21.72
C GLU A 100 -11.46 7.87 -21.83
N ASP A 101 -11.88 6.60 -21.81
CA ASP A 101 -11.03 5.44 -22.07
C ASP A 101 -11.89 4.40 -22.83
N PRO A 102 -11.86 4.39 -24.18
CA PRO A 102 -12.78 3.59 -24.98
C PRO A 102 -12.52 2.08 -24.90
N ASP A 103 -11.39 1.66 -24.32
CA ASP A 103 -10.89 0.28 -24.34
C ASP A 103 -11.13 -0.48 -23.03
N ASP A 104 -11.48 0.22 -21.95
CA ASP A 104 -11.72 -0.39 -20.63
C ASP A 104 -13.17 -0.76 -20.33
N GLY A 105 -14.10 -0.17 -21.08
CA GLY A 105 -15.52 -0.47 -20.92
C GLY A 105 -16.10 -0.07 -19.57
N VAL A 106 -15.51 0.90 -18.88
CA VAL A 106 -16.04 1.46 -17.63
C VAL A 106 -16.68 2.80 -17.88
N GLU A 107 -17.96 2.92 -17.52
CA GLU A 107 -18.65 4.20 -17.43
C GLU A 107 -18.70 4.63 -15.96
N PHE A 108 -17.98 5.67 -15.60
CA PHE A 108 -18.18 6.33 -14.31
C PHE A 108 -19.38 7.27 -14.39
N LEU A 109 -20.11 7.42 -13.28
CA LEU A 109 -21.25 8.32 -13.17
C LEU A 109 -20.92 9.47 -12.21
N PRO A 110 -20.25 10.55 -12.67
CA PRO A 110 -19.86 11.71 -11.86
C PRO A 110 -20.98 12.31 -11.03
N ASP A 111 -22.21 12.36 -11.57
CA ASP A 111 -23.38 12.91 -10.87
C ASP A 111 -23.79 12.12 -9.63
N THR A 112 -23.21 10.92 -9.44
CA THR A 112 -23.46 10.08 -8.26
C THR A 112 -22.36 10.21 -7.19
N VAL A 113 -21.43 11.15 -7.35
CA VAL A 113 -20.36 11.37 -6.39
C VAL A 113 -20.93 11.83 -5.04
N THR A 114 -20.50 11.17 -3.97
CA THR A 114 -20.81 11.57 -2.60
C THR A 114 -19.56 11.50 -1.74
N THR A 115 -19.47 12.35 -0.73
CA THR A 115 -18.32 12.43 0.16
C THR A 115 -18.70 12.25 1.62
N ALA A 116 -17.74 11.79 2.41
CA ALA A 116 -17.81 11.80 3.87
C ALA A 116 -16.45 12.16 4.45
N VAL A 117 -16.44 12.90 5.56
CA VAL A 117 -15.20 13.18 6.30
C VAL A 117 -14.74 11.91 7.02
N ILE A 118 -13.48 11.55 6.82
CA ILE A 118 -12.79 10.53 7.61
C ILE A 118 -12.17 11.23 8.81
N ARG A 119 -12.64 10.89 10.01
CA ARG A 119 -12.06 11.36 11.27
C ARG A 119 -11.11 10.28 11.77
N ASP A 120 -9.84 10.42 11.40
CA ASP A 120 -8.75 9.76 12.13
C ASP A 120 -8.23 10.74 13.19
N ASP A 121 -7.58 10.22 14.24
CA ASP A 121 -6.94 11.01 15.30
C ASP A 121 -5.74 11.87 14.80
N ALA A 122 -5.59 12.03 13.48
CA ALA A 122 -4.55 12.80 12.81
C ALA A 122 -4.86 14.30 12.72
N LEU A 123 -3.83 15.12 12.48
CA LEU A 123 -3.92 16.58 12.33
C LEU A 123 -4.82 17.05 11.17
N TYR A 124 -5.04 16.22 10.15
CA TYR A 124 -5.85 16.53 8.98
C TYR A 124 -6.91 15.45 8.75
N SER A 125 -8.17 15.86 8.58
CA SER A 125 -9.25 14.95 8.24
C SER A 125 -9.16 14.51 6.77
N GLY A 126 -9.25 13.21 6.52
CA GLY A 126 -9.37 12.66 5.17
C GLY A 126 -10.78 12.84 4.59
N VAL A 127 -10.93 12.58 3.29
CA VAL A 127 -12.20 12.58 2.57
C VAL A 127 -12.40 11.23 1.90
N ARG A 128 -13.46 10.53 2.30
CA ARG A 128 -13.95 9.34 1.60
C ARG A 128 -14.85 9.79 0.47
N VAL A 129 -14.51 9.42 -0.75
CA VAL A 129 -15.32 9.63 -1.96
C VAL A 129 -15.93 8.31 -2.38
N THR A 130 -17.22 8.31 -2.69
CA THR A 130 -17.88 7.18 -3.36
C THR A 130 -18.56 7.63 -4.62
N MET A 131 -18.46 6.83 -5.67
CA MET A 131 -19.06 7.11 -6.99
C MET A 131 -19.52 5.80 -7.62
N THR A 132 -20.62 5.84 -8.38
CA THR A 132 -21.09 4.67 -9.12
C THR A 132 -20.32 4.53 -10.43
N ALA A 133 -19.97 3.30 -10.78
CA ALA A 133 -19.44 2.93 -12.07
C ALA A 133 -20.28 1.78 -12.65
N GLN A 134 -20.40 1.74 -13.98
CA GLN A 134 -21.05 0.69 -14.73
C GLN A 134 -20.02 -0.04 -15.58
N LEU A 135 -20.11 -1.38 -15.58
CA LEU A 135 -19.35 -2.26 -16.46
C LEU A 135 -20.30 -3.32 -16.99
N ALA A 136 -20.64 -3.22 -18.28
CA ALA A 136 -21.77 -3.95 -18.87
C ALA A 136 -23.05 -3.75 -18.05
N THR A 137 -23.63 -4.82 -17.49
CA THR A 137 -24.84 -4.76 -16.66
C THR A 137 -24.53 -4.62 -15.15
N ALA A 138 -23.26 -4.63 -14.76
CA ALA A 138 -22.88 -4.57 -13.35
C ALA A 138 -22.73 -3.12 -12.89
N GLN A 139 -23.40 -2.77 -11.80
CA GLN A 139 -23.15 -1.53 -11.07
C GLN A 139 -22.22 -1.80 -9.90
N VAL A 140 -21.13 -1.03 -9.84
CA VAL A 140 -20.06 -1.19 -8.85
C VAL A 140 -19.77 0.17 -8.24
N LYS A 141 -19.50 0.21 -6.94
CA LYS A 141 -19.12 1.45 -6.26
C LYS A 141 -17.61 1.61 -6.28
N LEU A 142 -17.13 2.69 -6.87
CA LEU A 142 -15.80 3.21 -6.60
C LEU A 142 -15.78 3.78 -5.18
N ARG A 143 -14.77 3.41 -4.40
CA ARG A 143 -14.47 4.01 -3.08
C ARG A 143 -13.02 4.46 -3.06
N LEU A 144 -12.81 5.73 -2.77
CA LEU A 144 -11.49 6.34 -2.62
C LEU A 144 -11.40 7.01 -1.25
N ASP A 145 -10.34 6.71 -0.51
CA ASP A 145 -10.03 7.39 0.75
C ASP A 145 -8.84 8.32 0.51
N ILE A 146 -9.10 9.63 0.54
CA ILE A 146 -8.12 10.66 0.21
C ILE A 146 -7.66 11.33 1.51
N ASN A 147 -6.39 11.12 1.86
CA ASN A 147 -5.75 11.69 3.05
C ASN A 147 -4.90 12.91 2.68
N PHE A 148 -4.51 13.70 3.68
CA PHE A 148 -3.78 14.96 3.51
C PHE A 148 -2.72 15.11 4.60
N GLY A 149 -1.58 15.70 4.23
CA GLY A 149 -0.56 16.10 5.21
C GLY A 149 0.29 14.98 5.79
N ASP A 150 0.02 13.71 5.45
CA ASP A 150 0.86 12.58 5.87
C ASP A 150 2.31 12.77 5.39
N PRO A 151 3.33 12.56 6.25
CA PRO A 151 4.70 12.56 5.82
C PRO A 151 4.97 11.35 4.92
N VAL A 152 5.76 11.56 3.87
CA VAL A 152 6.26 10.47 3.01
C VAL A 152 7.78 10.52 3.07
N THR A 153 8.37 9.47 3.62
CA THR A 153 9.82 9.36 3.85
C THR A 153 10.28 7.95 3.51
N PRO A 154 11.20 7.78 2.54
CA PRO A 154 11.77 8.81 1.66
C PRO A 154 10.72 9.44 0.72
N ALA A 155 11.13 10.33 -0.19
CA ALA A 155 10.19 10.97 -1.11
C ALA A 155 9.38 9.94 -1.94
N PRO A 156 8.13 10.28 -2.34
CA PRO A 156 7.31 9.41 -3.18
C PRO A 156 8.05 8.94 -4.44
N ARG A 157 7.87 7.67 -4.81
CA ARG A 157 8.52 7.06 -5.98
C ARG A 157 7.47 6.75 -7.04
N THR A 158 7.85 6.83 -8.32
CA THR A 158 7.00 6.27 -9.39
C THR A 158 7.00 4.77 -9.28
N VAL A 159 5.81 4.18 -9.17
CA VAL A 159 5.60 2.73 -9.10
C VAL A 159 4.84 2.24 -10.32
N GLU A 160 5.08 0.99 -10.71
CA GLU A 160 4.31 0.30 -11.73
C GLU A 160 3.27 -0.60 -11.06
N LEU A 161 2.00 -0.26 -11.21
CA LEU A 161 0.91 -1.15 -10.85
C LEU A 161 0.66 -2.12 -11.99
N PRO A 162 0.84 -3.44 -11.79
CA PRO A 162 0.47 -4.41 -12.79
C PRO A 162 -1.04 -4.33 -13.05
N SER A 163 -1.45 -4.48 -14.31
CA SER A 163 -2.87 -4.54 -14.65
C SER A 163 -3.50 -5.84 -14.17
N LEU A 164 -4.80 -5.80 -13.83
CA LEU A 164 -5.58 -6.98 -13.52
C LEU A 164 -5.76 -7.86 -14.75
N LEU A 165 -6.07 -7.25 -15.89
CA LEU A 165 -6.21 -7.97 -17.16
C LEU A 165 -4.84 -8.09 -17.87
N PRO A 166 -4.49 -9.27 -18.43
CA PRO A 166 -3.16 -9.51 -19.01
C PRO A 166 -2.83 -8.66 -20.25
N ASP A 167 -3.83 -8.16 -20.95
CA ASP A 167 -3.70 -7.40 -22.20
C ASP A 167 -3.60 -5.89 -21.98
N ALA A 168 -3.67 -5.42 -20.74
CA ALA A 168 -3.56 -4.00 -20.40
C ALA A 168 -2.14 -3.65 -19.90
N PRO A 169 -1.58 -2.49 -20.32
CA PRO A 169 -0.28 -2.04 -19.83
C PRO A 169 -0.31 -1.74 -18.32
N PRO A 170 0.82 -1.78 -17.61
CA PRO A 170 0.89 -1.36 -16.22
C PRO A 170 0.60 0.14 -16.08
N ILE A 171 0.07 0.55 -14.93
CA ILE A 171 -0.22 1.94 -14.61
C ILE A 171 0.96 2.54 -13.85
N ARG A 172 1.55 3.61 -14.39
CA ARG A 172 2.64 4.36 -13.75
C ARG A 172 2.09 5.55 -12.97
N ILE A 173 2.29 5.56 -11.65
CA ILE A 173 1.79 6.60 -10.74
C ILE A 173 2.79 6.84 -9.62
N LEU A 174 2.66 7.97 -8.93
CA LEU A 174 3.36 8.17 -7.66
C LEU A 174 2.76 7.26 -6.60
N GLY A 175 3.61 6.58 -5.85
CA GLY A 175 3.24 5.72 -4.73
C GLY A 175 4.11 5.98 -3.51
N TYR A 176 3.62 5.53 -2.35
CA TYR A 176 4.46 5.49 -1.15
C TYR A 176 5.65 4.57 -1.40
N PRO A 177 6.86 4.98 -1.00
CA PRO A 177 7.98 4.07 -1.00
C PRO A 177 7.76 3.02 0.11
N ILE A 178 8.37 1.85 -0.03
CA ILE A 178 8.10 0.69 0.81
C ILE A 178 8.37 0.98 2.30
N GLU A 179 9.36 1.82 2.58
CA GLU A 179 9.77 2.26 3.90
C GLU A 179 8.63 3.01 4.59
N THR A 180 7.93 3.93 3.88
CA THR A 180 6.75 4.61 4.43
C THR A 180 5.59 3.63 4.65
N VAL A 181 5.36 2.70 3.72
CA VAL A 181 4.30 1.67 3.86
C VAL A 181 4.52 0.82 5.12
N LEU A 182 5.75 0.37 5.33
CA LEU A 182 6.12 -0.40 6.53
C LEU A 182 6.04 0.46 7.78
N ALA A 183 6.54 1.70 7.74
CA ALA A 183 6.50 2.62 8.86
C ALA A 183 5.08 2.90 9.35
N GLU A 184 4.12 3.16 8.46
CA GLU A 184 2.71 3.36 8.84
C GLU A 184 2.12 2.13 9.55
N LYS A 185 2.38 0.93 9.04
CA LYS A 185 1.87 -0.32 9.62
C LYS A 185 2.54 -0.62 10.96
N LEU A 186 3.85 -0.44 11.07
CA LEU A 186 4.63 -0.69 12.27
C LEU A 186 4.31 0.32 13.38
N ALA A 187 4.21 1.61 13.06
CA ALA A 187 3.79 2.63 14.03
C ALA A 187 2.38 2.32 14.57
N THR A 188 1.44 1.97 13.69
CA THR A 188 0.10 1.52 14.10
C THR A 188 0.16 0.27 15.00
N ALA A 189 1.03 -0.68 14.67
CA ALA A 189 1.18 -1.92 15.42
C ALA A 189 1.71 -1.68 16.84
N ILE A 190 2.69 -0.78 16.98
CA ILE A 190 3.27 -0.35 18.26
C ILE A 190 2.24 0.44 19.07
N GLU A 191 1.57 1.41 18.45
CA GLU A 191 0.58 2.28 19.09
C GLU A 191 -0.61 1.49 19.68
N LEU A 192 -1.21 0.60 18.89
CA LEU A 192 -2.34 -0.22 19.33
C LEU A 192 -1.91 -1.38 20.23
N GLY A 193 -0.65 -1.80 20.13
CA GLY A 193 -0.04 -2.87 20.92
C GLY A 193 -0.92 -4.12 21.03
N ARG A 194 -1.10 -4.62 22.26
CA ARG A 194 -1.95 -5.79 22.59
C ARG A 194 -3.41 -5.66 22.14
N ALA A 195 -3.95 -4.44 22.03
CA ALA A 195 -5.35 -4.23 21.65
C ALA A 195 -5.59 -4.35 20.13
N ASN A 196 -4.51 -4.36 19.34
CA ASN A 196 -4.59 -4.35 17.88
C ASN A 196 -5.45 -5.50 17.33
N THR A 197 -6.30 -5.19 16.35
CA THR A 197 -7.18 -6.14 15.65
C THR A 197 -6.78 -6.36 14.19
N ARG A 198 -5.83 -5.58 13.67
CA ARG A 198 -5.40 -5.55 12.28
C ARG A 198 -4.37 -6.64 11.97
N VAL A 199 -4.74 -7.91 12.15
CA VAL A 199 -3.87 -9.08 11.83
C VAL A 199 -3.33 -9.05 10.40
N ARG A 200 -4.09 -8.43 9.49
CA ARG A 200 -3.69 -8.18 8.10
C ARG A 200 -2.42 -7.35 7.98
N ASP A 201 -2.21 -6.35 8.84
CA ASP A 201 -1.04 -5.48 8.72
C ASP A 201 0.25 -6.25 9.03
N PHE A 202 0.22 -7.17 10.01
CA PHE A 202 1.33 -8.08 10.28
C PHE A 202 1.60 -9.04 9.12
N ALA A 203 0.56 -9.58 8.49
CA ALA A 203 0.69 -10.42 7.31
C ALA A 203 1.28 -9.64 6.12
N ASP A 204 0.79 -8.43 5.86
CA ASP A 204 1.32 -7.54 4.82
C ASP A 204 2.82 -7.26 5.09
N ILE A 205 3.21 -6.90 6.33
CA ILE A 205 4.63 -6.68 6.67
C ILE A 205 5.45 -7.94 6.43
N HIS A 206 4.98 -9.11 6.88
CA HIS A 206 5.70 -10.38 6.72
C HIS A 206 5.99 -10.71 5.25
N LEU A 207 4.99 -10.51 4.37
CA LEU A 207 5.12 -10.75 2.92
C LEU A 207 6.06 -9.73 2.25
N LEU A 208 5.92 -8.45 2.62
CA LEU A 208 6.77 -7.38 2.08
C LEU A 208 8.24 -7.60 2.49
N THR A 209 8.52 -7.89 3.76
CA THR A 209 9.90 -8.14 4.20
C THR A 209 10.46 -9.47 3.67
N GLY A 210 9.61 -10.39 3.21
CA GLY A 210 10.06 -11.61 2.50
C GLY A 210 10.46 -11.38 1.05
N THR A 211 10.23 -10.19 0.48
CA THR A 211 10.49 -9.91 -0.94
C THR A 211 11.27 -8.62 -1.20
N GLN A 212 11.24 -7.66 -0.27
CA GLN A 212 11.83 -6.33 -0.45
C GLN A 212 13.10 -6.18 0.38
N ALA A 213 14.23 -5.86 -0.26
CA ALA A 213 15.45 -5.47 0.43
C ALA A 213 15.34 -4.00 0.88
N LEU A 214 15.80 -3.69 2.10
CA LEU A 214 15.69 -2.35 2.69
C LEU A 214 16.99 -1.96 3.38
N GLN A 215 17.33 -0.68 3.34
CA GLN A 215 18.40 -0.11 4.16
C GLN A 215 17.83 0.31 5.52
N CYS A 216 18.56 0.01 6.60
CA CYS A 216 18.11 0.26 7.96
C CYS A 216 17.89 1.76 8.23
N GLY A 217 18.78 2.61 7.72
CA GLY A 217 18.66 4.08 7.81
C GLY A 217 17.35 4.60 7.22
N GLU A 218 17.02 4.24 5.97
CA GLU A 218 15.78 4.71 5.32
C GLU A 218 14.52 4.23 6.06
N LEU A 219 14.51 2.98 6.53
CA LEU A 219 13.41 2.44 7.34
C LEU A 219 13.25 3.20 8.66
N ARG A 220 14.36 3.47 9.36
CA ARG A 220 14.37 4.20 10.63
C ARG A 220 13.89 5.64 10.46
N ASP A 221 14.31 6.31 9.40
CA ASP A 221 13.87 7.67 9.08
C ASP A 221 12.36 7.69 8.81
N ALA A 222 11.85 6.72 8.05
CA ALA A 222 10.42 6.58 7.78
C ALA A 222 9.60 6.33 9.05
N LEU A 223 10.07 5.43 9.92
CA LEU A 223 9.47 5.13 11.23
C LEU A 223 9.42 6.38 12.11
N THR A 224 10.54 7.10 12.20
CA THR A 224 10.67 8.31 13.02
C THR A 224 9.75 9.41 12.52
N ALA A 225 9.72 9.67 11.20
CA ALA A 225 8.86 10.68 10.59
C ALA A 225 7.37 10.37 10.84
N THR A 226 6.97 9.11 10.65
CA THR A 226 5.60 8.65 10.85
C THR A 226 5.18 8.73 12.32
N ALA A 227 6.03 8.23 13.23
CA ALA A 227 5.75 8.24 14.66
C ALA A 227 5.65 9.66 15.22
N THR A 228 6.55 10.55 14.79
CA THR A 228 6.54 11.97 15.18
C THR A 228 5.25 12.65 14.74
N PHE A 229 4.82 12.43 13.49
CA PHE A 229 3.58 13.01 12.97
C PHE A 229 2.33 12.52 13.73
N ARG A 230 2.33 11.26 14.15
CA ARG A 230 1.21 10.64 14.89
C ARG A 230 1.27 10.82 16.40
N GLY A 231 2.37 11.37 16.94
CA GLY A 231 2.59 11.43 18.39
C GLY A 231 2.80 10.05 19.03
N THR A 232 3.19 9.03 18.25
CA THR A 232 3.45 7.68 18.73
C THR A 232 4.84 7.59 19.35
N THR A 233 4.95 7.03 20.56
CA THR A 233 6.26 6.67 21.12
C THR A 233 6.70 5.32 20.57
N LEU A 234 7.82 5.28 19.87
CA LEU A 234 8.40 4.03 19.38
C LEU A 234 9.03 3.26 20.54
N ILE A 235 8.62 2.01 20.69
CA ILE A 235 9.19 1.00 21.59
C ILE A 235 9.34 -0.30 20.81
N PRO A 236 10.15 -1.28 21.28
CA PRO A 236 10.24 -2.58 20.63
C PRO A 236 8.85 -3.19 20.40
N LEU A 237 8.60 -3.68 19.19
CA LEU A 237 7.34 -4.29 18.80
C LEU A 237 7.05 -5.53 19.65
N ALA A 238 8.05 -6.34 19.97
CA ALA A 238 7.89 -7.50 20.85
C ALA A 238 7.32 -7.08 22.22
N GLN A 239 7.77 -5.95 22.76
CA GLN A 239 7.25 -5.38 23.99
C GLN A 239 5.84 -4.81 23.81
N ALA A 240 5.59 -4.01 22.76
CA ALA A 240 4.29 -3.39 22.51
C ALA A 240 3.16 -4.41 22.32
N THR A 241 3.48 -5.55 21.69
CA THR A 241 2.51 -6.54 21.24
C THR A 241 2.44 -7.78 22.16
N GLU A 242 2.94 -7.68 23.39
CA GLU A 242 2.93 -8.78 24.34
C GLU A 242 1.52 -9.41 24.50
N GLY A 243 1.42 -10.72 24.27
CA GLY A 243 0.16 -11.47 24.34
C GLY A 243 -0.83 -11.23 23.20
N LEU A 244 -0.54 -10.36 22.23
CA LEU A 244 -1.38 -10.10 21.05
C LEU A 244 -1.59 -11.37 20.23
N ALA A 245 -0.52 -12.13 20.01
CA ALA A 245 -0.53 -13.33 19.18
C ALA A 245 -1.61 -14.33 19.64
N VAL A 246 -1.69 -14.58 20.94
CA VAL A 246 -2.68 -15.49 21.54
C VAL A 246 -4.11 -14.96 21.37
N LEU A 247 -4.31 -13.66 21.55
CA LEU A 247 -5.64 -13.03 21.46
C LEU A 247 -6.22 -13.02 20.04
N ARG A 248 -5.36 -13.04 19.02
CA ARG A 248 -5.77 -12.83 17.61
C ARG A 248 -5.48 -14.01 16.70
N ASP A 249 -4.94 -15.11 17.23
CA ASP A 249 -4.58 -16.29 16.43
C ASP A 249 -5.74 -16.82 15.58
N SER A 250 -6.92 -16.98 16.16
CA SER A 250 -8.11 -17.42 15.42
C SER A 250 -8.51 -16.47 14.29
N THR A 251 -8.36 -15.16 14.51
CA THR A 251 -8.65 -14.12 13.50
C THR A 251 -7.63 -14.18 12.38
N TYR A 252 -6.35 -14.34 12.72
CA TYR A 252 -5.25 -14.50 11.78
C TYR A 252 -5.41 -15.77 10.93
N VAL A 253 -5.71 -16.92 11.54
CA VAL A 253 -5.92 -18.19 10.82
C VAL A 253 -7.09 -18.08 9.83
N ALA A 254 -8.18 -17.43 10.23
CA ALA A 254 -9.31 -17.18 9.35
C ALA A 254 -8.92 -16.26 8.17
N TYR A 255 -8.19 -15.18 8.46
CA TYR A 255 -7.67 -14.26 7.43
C TYR A 255 -6.73 -14.98 6.45
N ARG A 256 -5.75 -15.73 6.95
CA ARG A 256 -4.80 -16.52 6.15
C ARG A 256 -5.53 -17.48 5.22
N LYS A 257 -6.55 -18.20 5.72
CA LYS A 257 -7.38 -19.09 4.90
C LYS A 257 -8.11 -18.33 3.79
N GLY A 258 -8.60 -17.12 4.07
CA GLY A 258 -9.26 -16.26 3.10
C GLY A 258 -8.36 -15.78 1.96
N LEU A 259 -7.04 -15.74 2.16
CA LEU A 259 -6.06 -15.37 1.12
C LEU A 259 -5.77 -16.48 0.09
N GLY A 260 -6.25 -17.71 0.31
CA GLY A 260 -5.99 -18.82 -0.60
C GLY A 260 -4.50 -19.13 -0.76
N GLU A 261 -4.01 -19.20 -1.99
CA GLU A 261 -2.60 -19.50 -2.30
C GLU A 261 -1.63 -18.47 -1.69
N ALA A 262 -2.00 -17.18 -1.66
CA ALA A 262 -1.18 -16.15 -1.03
C ALA A 262 -1.10 -16.31 0.50
N GLY A 263 -2.07 -17.01 1.10
CA GLY A 263 -2.02 -17.37 2.52
C GLY A 263 -1.05 -18.52 2.82
N ALA A 264 -0.67 -19.31 1.82
CA ALA A 264 0.21 -20.46 2.02
C ALA A 264 1.66 -20.06 2.35
N SER A 265 2.11 -18.90 1.87
CA SER A 265 3.43 -18.34 2.19
C SER A 265 3.51 -17.69 3.58
N LEU A 266 2.37 -17.49 4.24
CA LEU A 266 2.31 -16.96 5.60
C LEU A 266 2.49 -18.07 6.64
N PRO A 267 3.17 -17.79 7.78
CA PRO A 267 3.30 -18.73 8.89
C PRO A 267 1.94 -19.27 9.37
N GLU A 268 1.88 -20.51 9.86
CA GLU A 268 0.61 -21.11 10.28
C GLU A 268 0.02 -20.45 11.52
N ARG A 269 0.87 -20.07 12.47
CA ARG A 269 0.47 -19.43 13.73
C ARG A 269 0.71 -17.95 13.67
N PHE A 270 -0.15 -17.19 14.33
CA PHE A 270 0.03 -15.74 14.39
C PHE A 270 1.28 -15.36 15.19
N SER A 271 1.63 -16.14 16.21
CA SER A 271 2.86 -15.93 17.00
C SER A 271 4.11 -15.89 16.14
N ASP A 272 4.20 -16.77 15.14
CA ASP A 272 5.37 -16.86 14.27
C ASP A 272 5.44 -15.65 13.32
N THR A 273 4.29 -15.11 12.93
CA THR A 273 4.21 -13.86 12.15
C THR A 273 4.60 -12.65 12.98
N VAL A 274 4.08 -12.53 14.21
CA VAL A 274 4.43 -11.42 15.12
C VAL A 274 5.92 -11.44 15.45
N ALA A 275 6.48 -12.62 15.76
CA ALA A 275 7.91 -12.78 16.00
C ALA A 275 8.74 -12.36 14.78
N ALA A 276 8.40 -12.84 13.58
CA ALA A 276 9.12 -12.48 12.36
C ALA A 276 9.04 -10.97 12.01
N VAL A 277 7.98 -10.27 12.43
CA VAL A 277 7.89 -8.81 12.27
C VAL A 277 8.73 -8.11 13.34
N ALA A 278 8.76 -8.62 14.58
CA ALA A 278 9.62 -8.09 15.65
C ALA A 278 11.11 -8.26 15.30
N ASP A 279 11.53 -9.44 14.85
CA ASP A 279 12.90 -9.73 14.40
C ASP A 279 13.36 -8.80 13.27
N PHE A 280 12.42 -8.30 12.46
CA PHE A 280 12.69 -7.30 11.43
C PHE A 280 12.86 -5.89 12.00
N VAL A 281 11.91 -5.41 12.80
CA VAL A 281 11.86 -3.99 13.19
C VAL A 281 12.64 -3.67 14.46
N ASP A 282 12.69 -4.57 15.44
CA ASP A 282 13.28 -4.29 16.75
C ASP A 282 14.78 -3.99 16.67
N PRO A 283 15.60 -4.70 15.86
CA PRO A 283 16.99 -4.31 15.64
C PRO A 283 17.14 -2.90 15.05
N ALA A 284 16.26 -2.51 14.13
CA ALA A 284 16.28 -1.18 13.53
C ALA A 284 15.96 -0.08 14.56
N LEU A 285 15.12 -0.38 15.55
CA LEU A 285 14.81 0.51 16.68
C LEU A 285 15.91 0.51 17.76
N ASP A 286 16.65 -0.59 17.91
CA ASP A 286 17.72 -0.78 18.92
C ASP A 286 19.13 -0.43 18.39
N GLY A 287 19.21 0.58 17.52
CA GLY A 287 20.50 1.17 17.13
C GLY A 287 21.36 0.36 16.15
N LEU A 288 20.79 -0.58 15.39
CA LEU A 288 21.48 -1.24 14.27
C LEU A 288 22.12 -0.20 13.32
N ASP A 289 23.25 -0.55 12.70
CA ASP A 289 23.92 0.34 11.75
C ASP A 289 22.96 0.81 10.62
N ALA A 290 22.98 2.11 10.30
CA ALA A 290 22.14 2.67 9.25
C ALA A 290 22.44 2.10 7.85
N GLU A 291 23.66 1.62 7.62
CA GLU A 291 24.10 0.96 6.39
C GLU A 291 23.79 -0.55 6.38
N ALA A 292 23.21 -1.11 7.45
CA ALA A 292 22.75 -2.48 7.42
C ALA A 292 21.61 -2.65 6.41
N VAL A 293 21.63 -3.76 5.68
CA VAL A 293 20.67 -4.10 4.64
C VAL A 293 19.89 -5.34 5.05
N TRP A 294 18.57 -5.26 4.95
CA TRP A 294 17.69 -6.39 5.16
C TRP A 294 17.76 -7.33 3.96
N SER A 295 18.14 -8.59 4.20
CA SER A 295 18.09 -9.66 3.21
C SER A 295 16.72 -10.35 3.26
N PRO A 296 15.90 -10.27 2.20
CA PRO A 296 14.58 -10.89 2.20
C PRO A 296 14.64 -12.41 2.23
N ALA A 297 15.64 -12.99 1.56
CA ALA A 297 15.84 -14.43 1.47
C ALA A 297 16.24 -15.03 2.82
N GLU A 298 17.16 -14.36 3.53
CA GLU A 298 17.66 -14.82 4.83
C GLU A 298 16.81 -14.32 6.01
N ARG A 299 15.84 -13.42 5.74
CA ARG A 299 15.03 -12.71 6.73
C ARG A 299 15.85 -12.19 7.91
N SER A 300 16.98 -11.54 7.61
CA SER A 300 17.90 -11.00 8.59
C SER A 300 18.62 -9.76 8.06
N TRP A 301 19.08 -8.93 8.99
CA TRP A 301 19.93 -7.79 8.68
C TRP A 301 21.38 -8.25 8.50
N SER A 302 22.04 -7.74 7.46
CA SER A 302 23.47 -7.88 7.27
C SER A 302 24.12 -6.50 7.16
N THR A 303 25.25 -6.31 7.83
CA THR A 303 26.09 -5.14 7.60
C THR A 303 26.87 -5.37 6.31
N ALA A 304 26.89 -4.40 5.39
CA ALA A 304 27.80 -4.47 4.24
C ALA A 304 29.23 -4.77 4.74
N PRO A 305 30.01 -5.61 4.04
CA PRO A 305 31.41 -5.81 4.42
C PRO A 305 32.10 -4.44 4.37
N GLY A 306 32.52 -3.96 5.54
CA GLY A 306 33.09 -2.62 5.68
C GLY A 306 34.20 -2.42 4.64
N ALA A 307 34.21 -1.24 4.01
CA ALA A 307 35.40 -0.80 3.30
C ALA A 307 36.60 -0.97 4.25
N PRO A 308 37.72 -1.57 3.81
CA PRO A 308 38.87 -1.75 4.66
C PRO A 308 39.29 -0.39 5.19
N SER A 309 39.28 -0.23 6.51
CA SER A 309 39.86 0.92 7.20
C SER A 309 41.27 1.14 6.65
N GLU A 310 41.53 2.34 6.12
CA GLU A 310 42.88 2.73 5.71
C GLU A 310 43.85 2.41 6.84
N PRO A 311 44.97 1.73 6.56
CA PRO A 311 45.96 1.46 7.58
C PRO A 311 46.52 2.81 8.05
N THR A 312 46.34 3.09 9.34
CA THR A 312 46.99 4.21 10.02
C THR A 312 48.50 4.08 9.82
N GLU A 313 49.09 4.93 8.98
CA GLU A 313 50.55 5.04 8.86
C GLU A 313 51.14 5.36 10.24
N PRO A 314 52.14 4.61 10.72
CA PRO A 314 52.82 4.96 11.95
C PRO A 314 53.62 6.25 11.71
N ALA A 315 53.37 7.24 12.56
CA ALA A 315 54.15 8.47 12.61
C ALA A 315 55.63 8.14 12.74
N THR A 316 56.39 8.37 11.66
CA THR A 316 57.84 8.31 11.67
C THR A 316 58.34 9.50 12.47
N GLY A 317 58.70 9.24 13.72
CA GLY A 317 59.39 10.19 14.58
C GLY A 317 60.70 10.62 13.92
N ARG A 318 60.82 11.92 13.64
CA ARG A 318 62.11 12.57 13.47
C ARG A 318 62.82 12.57 14.82
N ALA A 319 63.90 11.80 14.94
CA ALA A 319 64.91 12.05 15.94
C ALA A 319 65.96 12.99 15.34
N GLU A 320 66.09 14.17 15.95
CA GLU A 320 67.25 15.05 15.80
C GLU A 320 68.44 14.48 16.59
N LEU A 321 69.65 14.78 16.07
CA LEU A 321 71.02 14.60 16.61
C LEU A 321 71.70 13.24 16.40
#